data_AF-A0A6M2DUT6-F1
#
_entry.id   AF-A0A6M2DUT6-F1
#
_cell.length_a   1.000
_cell.length_b   1.000
_cell.length_c   1.000
_cell.angle_alpha   90.00
_cell.angle_beta   90.00
_cell.angle_gamma   90.00
#
_symmetry.space_group_name_H-M   'P 1'
#
loop_
_entity.id
_entity.type
_entity.pdbx_description
1 polymer ?
#
loop_
_entity_poly.entity_id
_entity_poly.type
_entity_poly.pdbx_seq_one_letter_code
_entity_poly.pdbx_strand_id
1 'polypeptide(L)'
;MLLKLFNLLSIALLINILAKVSVQQVFENDHLGELQDIPTVEELILQQQYPLEVHTTRTKDGYILKMHRISHSKRSPKRKNKPAVLLMHGLMLSSADWVIMGADKGLGYILADAGYDVWM
;
A
#
# COMPACT_ATOMS: atom_id res chain seq x y z
N MET A 1 -0.48 36.34 -39.56
CA MET A 1 -0.75 34.90 -39.37
C MET A 1 0.52 34.13 -38.97
N LEU A 2 1.64 34.32 -39.68
CA LEU A 2 2.95 33.67 -39.40
C LEU A 2 3.53 33.91 -37.99
N LEU A 3 3.42 35.13 -37.45
CA LEU A 3 3.93 35.46 -36.11
C LEU A 3 3.22 34.70 -34.98
N LYS A 4 1.92 34.42 -35.13
CA LYS A 4 1.14 33.62 -34.16
C LYS A 4 1.58 32.15 -34.16
N LEU A 5 1.92 31.62 -35.34
CA LEU A 5 2.36 30.24 -35.50
C LEU A 5 3.76 30.03 -34.90
N PHE A 6 4.67 30.99 -35.10
CA PHE A 6 6.01 30.96 -34.50
C PHE A 6 5.94 30.98 -32.97
N ASN A 7 5.15 31.87 -32.38
CA ASN A 7 4.97 31.92 -30.93
C ASN A 7 4.37 30.63 -30.37
N LEU A 8 3.42 30.01 -31.06
CA LEU A 8 2.79 28.76 -30.63
C LEU A 8 3.79 27.60 -30.62
N LEU A 9 4.64 27.51 -31.64
CA LEU A 9 5.72 26.52 -31.74
C LEU A 9 6.79 26.72 -30.65
N SER A 10 7.18 27.97 -30.38
CA SER A 10 8.13 28.28 -29.31
C SER A 10 7.57 27.92 -27.92
N ILE A 11 6.29 28.19 -27.67
CA ILE A 11 5.63 27.82 -26.41
C ILE A 11 5.52 26.30 -26.29
N ALA A 12 5.13 25.58 -27.34
CA ALA A 12 5.05 24.12 -27.31
C ALA A 12 6.41 23.43 -27.12
N LEU A 13 7.47 24.00 -27.69
CA LEU A 13 8.84 23.53 -27.49
C LEU A 13 9.30 23.79 -26.04
N LEU A 14 9.00 24.97 -25.50
CA LEU A 14 9.31 25.32 -24.12
C LEU A 14 8.59 24.40 -23.13
N ILE A 15 7.29 24.12 -23.36
CA ILE A 15 6.51 23.18 -22.54
C ILE A 15 7.13 21.77 -22.59
N ASN A 16 7.52 21.28 -23.76
CA ASN A 16 8.16 19.96 -23.89
C ASN A 16 9.52 19.89 -23.20
N ILE A 17 10.33 20.96 -23.27
CA ILE A 17 11.62 21.02 -22.58
C ILE A 17 11.41 21.09 -21.07
N LEU A 18 10.51 21.94 -20.59
CA LEU A 18 10.17 22.04 -19.16
C LEU A 18 9.60 20.74 -18.63
N ALA A 19 8.68 20.09 -19.35
CA ALA A 19 8.13 18.78 -18.97
C ALA A 19 9.23 17.71 -18.90
N LYS A 20 10.14 17.66 -19.87
CA LYS A 20 11.29 16.73 -19.84
C LYS A 20 12.23 17.02 -18.68
N VAL A 21 12.55 18.29 -18.40
CA VAL A 21 13.42 18.67 -17.27
C VAL A 21 12.76 18.31 -15.94
N SER A 22 11.48 18.61 -15.74
CA SER A 22 10.76 18.26 -14.51
C SER A 22 10.67 16.76 -14.32
N VAL A 23 10.35 16.00 -15.37
CA VAL A 23 10.26 14.54 -15.30
C VAL A 23 11.64 13.92 -15.05
N GLN A 24 12.69 14.38 -15.72
CA GLN A 24 14.06 13.89 -15.52
C GLN A 24 14.60 14.22 -14.13
N GLN A 25 14.31 15.42 -13.59
CA GLN A 25 14.69 15.78 -12.22
C GLN A 25 13.95 14.97 -11.16
N VAL A 26 12.70 14.57 -11.42
CA VAL A 26 11.97 13.64 -10.55
C VAL A 26 12.60 12.24 -10.57
N PHE A 27 13.11 11.79 -11.72
CA PHE A 27 13.78 10.48 -11.84
C PHE A 27 15.27 10.49 -11.41
N GLU A 28 15.97 11.62 -11.46
CA GLU A 28 17.38 11.72 -11.03
C GLU A 28 17.55 11.96 -9.51
N ASN A 29 16.51 12.43 -8.83
CA ASN A 29 16.48 12.53 -7.36
C ASN A 29 16.08 11.20 -6.69
N ASP A 30 16.41 10.07 -7.33
CA ASP A 30 16.05 8.75 -6.85
C ASP A 30 16.90 8.41 -5.61
N HIS A 31 16.38 8.79 -4.43
CA HIS A 31 16.80 8.33 -3.10
C HIS A 31 16.50 6.83 -2.92
N LEU A 32 16.75 5.98 -3.94
CA LEU A 32 16.41 4.55 -3.92
C LEU A 32 17.11 3.78 -2.79
N GLY A 33 18.18 4.34 -2.20
CA GLY A 33 18.82 3.81 -1.00
C GLY A 33 17.98 4.00 0.29
N GLU A 34 17.13 5.02 0.37
CA GLU A 34 16.23 5.25 1.52
C GLU A 34 14.96 4.39 1.45
N LEU A 35 14.53 3.96 0.26
CA LEU A 35 13.38 3.06 0.10
C LEU A 35 13.64 1.65 0.63
N GLN A 36 14.91 1.29 0.86
CA GLN A 36 15.29 -0.02 1.38
C GLN A 36 14.93 -0.18 2.88
N ASP A 37 14.62 0.92 3.58
CA ASP A 37 14.21 0.93 4.99
C ASP A 37 12.68 0.97 5.21
N ILE A 38 11.87 0.97 4.15
CA ILE A 38 10.40 0.95 4.31
C ILE A 38 9.95 -0.49 4.59
N PRO A 39 9.37 -0.76 5.78
CA PRO A 39 8.96 -2.12 6.13
C PRO A 39 7.78 -2.58 5.27
N THR A 40 7.83 -3.85 4.89
CA THR A 40 6.72 -4.57 4.27
C THR A 40 5.55 -4.75 5.25
N VAL A 41 4.36 -5.05 4.74
CA VAL A 41 3.19 -5.37 5.57
C VAL A 41 3.47 -6.56 6.48
N GLU A 42 4.19 -7.55 5.95
CA GLU A 42 4.61 -8.72 6.70
C GLU A 42 5.51 -8.34 7.89
N GLU A 43 6.50 -7.47 7.67
CA GLU A 43 7.39 -6.98 8.74
C GLU A 43 6.64 -6.14 9.77
N LEU A 44 5.76 -5.22 9.33
CA LEU A 44 4.91 -4.44 10.21
C LEU A 44 4.10 -5.34 11.17
N ILE A 45 3.49 -6.42 10.65
CA ILE A 45 2.68 -7.35 11.46
C ILE A 45 3.56 -8.17 12.41
N LEU A 46 4.68 -8.72 11.92
CA LEU A 46 5.57 -9.55 12.72
C LEU A 46 6.28 -8.77 13.84
N GLN A 47 6.69 -7.53 13.58
CA GLN A 47 7.29 -6.64 14.58
C GLN A 47 6.35 -6.37 15.76
N GLN A 48 5.04 -6.28 15.50
CA GLN A 48 4.01 -6.15 16.53
C GLN A 48 3.65 -7.47 17.24
N GLN A 49 4.33 -8.57 16.87
CA GLN A 49 4.15 -9.91 17.46
C GLN A 49 2.76 -10.53 17.25
N TYR A 50 2.12 -10.23 16.12
CA TYR A 50 0.87 -10.88 15.71
C TYR A 50 1.16 -12.08 14.80
N PRO A 51 0.36 -13.15 14.87
CA PRO A 51 0.44 -14.24 13.92
C PRO A 51 0.08 -13.72 12.52
N LEU A 52 0.91 -14.06 11.55
CA LEU A 52 0.75 -13.66 10.16
C LEU A 52 0.63 -14.91 9.28
N GLU A 53 -0.37 -14.92 8.42
CA GLU A 53 -0.46 -15.82 7.28
C GLU A 53 -0.53 -14.98 5.99
N VAL A 54 0.12 -15.47 4.93
CA VAL A 54 0.07 -14.88 3.60
C VAL A 54 -0.53 -15.90 2.65
N HIS A 55 -1.59 -15.49 1.96
CA HIS A 55 -2.34 -16.33 1.02
C HIS A 55 -2.29 -15.73 -0.37
N THR A 56 -2.38 -16.57 -1.39
CA THR A 56 -2.41 -16.13 -2.79
C THR A 56 -3.69 -16.62 -3.44
N THR A 57 -4.45 -15.71 -4.07
CA THR A 57 -5.67 -16.03 -4.81
C THR A 57 -5.55 -15.59 -6.26
N ARG A 58 -6.01 -16.44 -7.18
CA ARG A 58 -6.07 -16.10 -8.61
C ARG A 58 -7.49 -15.66 -8.99
N THR A 59 -7.63 -14.48 -9.58
CA THR A 59 -8.91 -13.99 -10.10
C THR A 59 -9.27 -14.70 -11.41
N LYS A 60 -10.54 -14.58 -11.84
CA LYS A 60 -11.04 -15.22 -13.07
C LYS A 60 -10.32 -14.72 -14.33
N ASP A 61 -9.93 -13.45 -14.34
CA ASP A 61 -9.18 -12.77 -15.40
C ASP A 61 -7.66 -12.93 -15.25
N GLY A 62 -7.19 -13.65 -14.23
CA GLY A 62 -5.82 -14.16 -14.15
C GLY A 62 -4.86 -13.38 -13.26
N TYR A 63 -5.31 -12.32 -12.57
CA TYR A 63 -4.50 -11.61 -11.58
C TYR A 63 -4.22 -12.49 -10.36
N ILE A 64 -3.02 -12.34 -9.80
CA ILE A 64 -2.56 -13.05 -8.61
C ILE A 64 -2.54 -12.05 -7.46
N LEU A 65 -3.48 -12.20 -6.53
CA LEU A 65 -3.64 -11.33 -5.37
C LEU A 65 -2.96 -11.96 -4.16
N LYS A 66 -2.10 -11.19 -3.50
CA LYS A 66 -1.55 -11.54 -2.19
C LYS A 66 -2.50 -10.98 -1.11
N MET A 67 -2.92 -11.83 -0.18
CA MET A 67 -3.76 -11.51 0.95
C MET A 67 -2.98 -11.71 2.25
N HIS A 68 -3.11 -10.78 3.20
CA HIS A 68 -2.52 -10.86 4.53
C HIS A 68 -3.59 -11.22 5.55
N ARG A 69 -3.27 -12.09 6.50
CA ARG A 69 -4.24 -12.52 7.52
C ARG A 69 -3.63 -12.51 8.92
N ILE A 70 -4.36 -11.91 9.85
CA ILE A 70 -4.11 -11.98 11.29
C ILE A 70 -5.23 -12.81 11.91
N SER A 71 -4.95 -14.10 12.17
CA SER A 71 -5.98 -15.05 12.56
C SER A 71 -6.42 -14.93 14.02
N HIS A 72 -5.57 -14.36 14.88
CA HIS A 72 -5.84 -14.15 16.30
C HIS A 72 -4.82 -13.23 16.95
N SER A 73 -5.02 -12.93 18.24
CA SER A 73 -4.07 -12.22 19.10
C SER A 73 -3.98 -12.87 20.48
N LYS A 74 -2.87 -12.65 21.20
CA LYS A 74 -2.72 -13.04 22.62
C LYS A 74 -3.77 -12.37 23.52
N ARG A 75 -4.24 -11.17 23.16
CA ARG A 75 -5.28 -10.43 23.89
C ARG A 75 -6.70 -10.93 23.58
N SER A 76 -6.85 -11.73 22.53
CA SER A 76 -8.16 -12.12 22.02
C SER A 76 -8.85 -13.18 22.89
N PRO A 77 -10.19 -13.14 23.02
CA PRO A 77 -10.93 -14.20 23.70
C PRO A 77 -10.65 -15.57 23.08
N LYS A 78 -10.44 -16.59 23.93
CA LYS A 78 -10.26 -17.99 23.50
C LYS A 78 -11.59 -18.55 23.00
N ARG A 79 -11.91 -18.28 21.73
CA ARG A 79 -13.13 -18.74 21.05
C ARG A 79 -12.77 -19.48 19.77
N LYS A 80 -13.40 -20.63 19.56
CA LYS A 80 -13.38 -21.34 18.27
C LYS A 80 -14.28 -20.58 17.28
N ASN A 81 -13.94 -20.61 15.99
CA ASN A 81 -14.74 -19.99 14.92
C ASN A 81 -14.93 -18.47 15.12
N LYS A 82 -13.82 -17.73 15.19
CA LYS A 82 -13.83 -16.26 15.17
C LYS A 82 -14.50 -15.76 13.89
N PRO A 83 -15.26 -14.66 13.91
CA PRO A 83 -15.92 -14.15 12.72
C PRO A 83 -14.86 -13.57 11.79
N ALA A 84 -14.92 -13.92 10.51
CA ALA A 84 -14.02 -13.35 9.52
C ALA A 84 -14.40 -11.90 9.20
N VAL A 85 -13.42 -11.02 9.08
CA VAL A 85 -13.57 -9.64 8.59
C VAL A 85 -12.56 -9.42 7.48
N LEU A 86 -13.03 -8.92 6.34
CA LEU A 86 -12.17 -8.50 5.22
C LEU A 86 -12.06 -6.97 5.20
N LEU A 87 -10.84 -6.45 5.27
CA LEU A 87 -10.53 -5.03 5.24
C LEU A 87 -10.03 -4.62 3.85
N MET A 88 -10.93 -4.09 3.03
CA MET A 88 -10.58 -3.62 1.69
C MET A 88 -10.06 -2.19 1.72
N HIS A 89 -8.86 -1.97 1.21
CA HIS A 89 -8.27 -0.64 1.05
C HIS A 89 -8.99 0.22 -0.02
N GLY A 90 -8.76 1.54 0.02
CA GLY A 90 -9.31 2.49 -0.94
C GLY A 90 -8.50 2.62 -2.24
N LEU A 91 -8.79 3.68 -3.01
CA LEU A 91 -8.06 4.02 -4.24
C LEU A 91 -6.62 4.44 -3.91
N MET A 92 -5.64 3.88 -4.62
CA MET A 92 -4.19 4.12 -4.42
C MET A 92 -3.65 3.72 -3.03
N LEU A 93 -4.28 2.73 -2.40
CA LEU A 93 -3.96 2.24 -1.05
C LEU A 93 -3.64 0.74 -1.06
N SER A 94 -3.29 0.16 0.10
CA SER A 94 -2.93 -1.27 0.23
C SER A 94 -3.32 -1.86 1.59
N SER A 95 -3.02 -3.14 1.83
CA SER A 95 -3.22 -3.77 3.15
C SER A 95 -2.41 -3.11 4.28
N ALA A 96 -1.36 -2.33 3.95
CA ALA A 96 -0.55 -1.60 4.91
C ALA A 96 -1.35 -0.61 5.77
N ASP A 97 -2.39 0.01 5.20
CA ASP A 97 -3.16 1.08 5.86
C ASP A 97 -3.85 0.61 7.14
N TRP A 98 -4.10 -0.69 7.27
CA TRP A 98 -4.75 -1.29 8.43
C TRP A 98 -3.78 -1.62 9.56
N VAL A 99 -2.47 -1.55 9.32
CA VAL A 99 -1.43 -2.02 10.25
C VAL A 99 -0.30 -1.01 10.49
N ILE A 100 -0.09 -0.04 9.60
CA ILE A 100 1.04 0.90 9.66
C ILE A 100 1.06 1.75 10.95
N MET A 101 -0.11 1.98 11.55
CA MET A 101 -0.24 2.76 12.79
C MET A 101 0.13 1.98 14.08
N GLY A 102 0.56 0.72 13.96
CA GLY A 102 0.99 -0.12 15.09
C GLY A 102 -0.16 -0.74 15.90
N ALA A 103 0.16 -1.63 16.85
CA ALA A 103 -0.81 -2.48 17.55
C ALA A 103 -1.92 -1.74 18.33
N ASP A 104 -1.68 -0.49 18.74
CA ASP A 104 -2.62 0.28 19.55
C ASP A 104 -3.64 1.06 18.70
N LYS A 105 -3.36 1.28 17.41
CA LYS A 105 -4.17 2.16 16.54
C LYS A 105 -4.53 1.54 15.19
N GLY A 106 -3.76 0.57 14.71
CA GLY A 106 -4.05 -0.15 13.48
C GLY A 106 -5.32 -0.98 13.62
N LEU A 107 -6.32 -0.72 12.75
CA LEU A 107 -7.62 -1.39 12.81
C LEU A 107 -7.48 -2.92 12.70
N GLY A 108 -6.51 -3.41 11.94
CA GLY A 108 -6.25 -4.85 11.82
C GLY A 108 -5.93 -5.50 13.17
N TYR A 109 -5.13 -4.83 14.00
CA TYR A 109 -4.77 -5.31 15.33
C TYR A 109 -5.93 -5.18 16.32
N ILE A 110 -6.63 -4.04 16.32
CA ILE A 110 -7.78 -3.79 17.19
C ILE A 110 -8.85 -4.87 16.99
N LEU A 111 -9.13 -5.25 15.74
CA LEU A 111 -10.07 -6.33 15.43
C LEU A 111 -9.54 -7.71 15.85
N ALA A 112 -8.27 -8.01 15.60
CA ALA A 112 -7.68 -9.27 16.04
C ALA A 112 -7.76 -9.43 17.58
N ASP A 113 -7.49 -8.36 18.33
CA ASP A 113 -7.63 -8.31 19.79
C ASP A 113 -9.07 -8.43 20.26
N ALA A 114 -10.02 -7.83 19.54
CA ALA A 114 -11.45 -7.98 19.80
C ALA A 114 -11.97 -9.40 19.48
N GLY A 115 -11.15 -10.27 18.88
CA GLY A 115 -11.47 -11.67 18.64
C GLY A 115 -12.02 -11.98 17.25
N TYR A 116 -11.69 -11.15 16.27
CA TYR A 116 -11.97 -11.40 14.85
C TYR A 116 -10.82 -12.15 14.17
N ASP A 117 -11.16 -12.82 13.08
CA ASP A 117 -10.21 -13.39 12.12
C ASP A 117 -10.07 -12.38 10.95
N VAL A 118 -8.95 -11.67 10.90
CA VAL A 118 -8.81 -10.47 10.06
C VAL A 118 -8.06 -10.80 8.79
N TRP A 119 -8.68 -10.46 7.66
CA TRP A 119 -8.15 -10.59 6.31
C TRP A 119 -7.98 -9.20 5.69
N MET A 120 -6.89 -9.00 4.95
CA MET A 120 -6.53 -7.75 4.28
C MET A 120 -6.04 -8.06 2.86
#